data_AF-A0A7K9CQ70-F1
#
_entry.id   AF-A0A7K9CQ70-F1
#
_cell.length_a   1.000
_cell.length_b   1.000
_cell.length_c   1.000
_cell.angle_alpha   90.00
_cell.angle_beta   90.00
_cell.angle_gamma   90.00
#
_symmetry.space_group_name_H-M   'P 1'
#
loop_
_entity.id
_entity.type
_entity.pdbx_description
1 polymer ?
#
loop_
_entity_poly.entity_id
_entity_poly.type
_entity_poly.pdbx_seq_one_letter_code
_entity_poly.pdbx_strand_id
1 'polypeptide(L)'
;QAMDLLKLHHSHICAYMELFMTWDNEISSLFLCLVMQHSGTGDLSSLIKEKRQKSEKITDMVMIKFLGQMVDALFYLHKQGIFHRNLKPSNILVTAEASFMLSDFSTETLMRDEMKWKMRVEENSKSWMAPETLGFSFTEKSDIWSLGCILLDMRTC
;
A
#
# COMPACT_ATOMS: atom_id res chain seq x y z
N GLN A 1 -6.75 9.02 -14.70
CA GLN A 1 -6.61 8.99 -13.23
C GLN A 1 -6.77 7.57 -12.70
N ALA A 2 -7.96 6.96 -12.66
CA ALA A 2 -8.08 5.52 -12.35
C ALA A 2 -7.53 4.63 -13.48
N MET A 3 -7.78 5.01 -14.74
CA MET A 3 -7.25 4.32 -15.92
C MET A 3 -5.72 4.36 -16.05
N ASP A 4 -5.05 5.27 -15.34
CA ASP A 4 -3.58 5.30 -15.34
C ASP A 4 -3.01 4.19 -14.45
N LEU A 5 -3.79 3.68 -13.50
CA LEU A 5 -3.41 2.54 -12.66
C LEU A 5 -3.39 1.23 -13.45
N LEU A 6 -4.21 1.12 -14.52
CA LEU A 6 -4.18 -0.02 -15.47
C LEU A 6 -2.91 -0.04 -16.34
N LYS A 7 -2.19 1.09 -16.43
CA LYS A 7 -0.95 1.21 -17.23
C LYS A 7 0.30 0.87 -16.43
N LEU A 8 0.18 0.65 -15.12
CA LEU A 8 1.32 0.36 -14.27
C LEU A 8 1.88 -1.02 -14.60
N HIS A 9 3.19 -1.10 -14.84
CA HIS A 9 3.89 -2.35 -15.07
C HIS A 9 5.23 -2.33 -14.35
N HIS A 10 5.32 -3.07 -13.25
CA HIS A 10 6.52 -3.18 -12.43
C HIS A 10 6.50 -4.48 -11.63
N SER A 11 7.66 -5.13 -11.46
CA SER A 11 7.78 -6.44 -10.77
C SER A 11 7.32 -6.41 -9.30
N HIS A 12 7.41 -5.25 -8.67
CA HIS A 12 7.06 -5.01 -7.27
C HIS A 12 5.80 -4.16 -7.09
N ILE A 13 4.91 -4.12 -8.10
CA ILE A 13 3.60 -3.47 -8.04
C ILE A 13 2.50 -4.44 -8.49
N CYS A 14 1.48 -4.59 -7.65
CA CYS A 14 0.28 -5.35 -7.96
C CYS A 14 -0.66 -4.46 -8.78
N ALA A 15 -0.46 -4.44 -10.09
CA ALA A 15 -1.28 -3.64 -10.98
C ALA A 15 -2.71 -4.17 -11.08
N TYR A 16 -3.66 -3.28 -11.29
CA TYR A 16 -5.03 -3.68 -11.61
C TYR A 16 -5.08 -4.25 -13.02
N MET A 17 -5.74 -5.39 -13.16
CA MET A 17 -6.04 -6.02 -14.44
C MET A 17 -7.29 -5.41 -15.06
N GLU A 18 -8.33 -5.20 -14.25
CA GLU A 18 -9.61 -4.66 -14.71
C GLU A 18 -10.23 -3.72 -13.67
N LEU A 19 -11.01 -2.75 -14.16
CA LEU A 19 -11.76 -1.78 -13.38
C LEU A 19 -13.18 -1.71 -13.96
N PHE A 20 -14.19 -1.97 -13.15
CA PHE A 20 -15.58 -1.83 -13.58
C PHE A 20 -16.48 -1.33 -12.45
N MET A 21 -17.65 -0.83 -12.81
CA MET A 21 -18.64 -0.34 -11.87
C MET A 21 -19.87 -1.23 -11.93
N THR A 22 -20.39 -1.61 -10.77
CA THR A 22 -21.62 -2.40 -10.65
C THR A 22 -22.61 -1.68 -9.76
N TRP A 23 -23.90 -1.87 -10.03
CA TRP A 23 -24.98 -1.33 -9.22
C TRP A 23 -25.55 -2.44 -8.35
N ASP A 24 -25.62 -2.18 -7.05
CA ASP A 24 -26.31 -3.04 -6.10
C ASP A 24 -27.73 -2.52 -5.88
N ASN A 25 -28.71 -3.34 -6.27
CA ASN A 25 -30.12 -3.01 -6.15
C ASN A 25 -30.63 -3.04 -4.71
N GLU A 26 -30.05 -3.86 -3.83
CA GLU A 26 -30.52 -4.03 -2.45
C GLU A 26 -30.24 -2.78 -1.63
N ILE A 27 -29.04 -2.22 -1.78
CA ILE A 27 -28.64 -0.99 -1.07
C ILE A 27 -28.70 0.26 -1.95
N SER A 28 -29.20 0.13 -3.18
CA SER A 28 -29.34 1.22 -4.16
C SER A 28 -28.06 2.06 -4.30
N SER A 29 -26.92 1.38 -4.45
CA SER A 29 -25.60 2.02 -4.44
C SER A 29 -24.69 1.49 -5.53
N LEU A 30 -23.77 2.36 -5.96
CA LEU A 30 -22.79 2.09 -7.00
C LEU A 30 -21.47 1.64 -6.38
N PHE A 31 -20.94 0.52 -6.84
CA PHE A 31 -19.69 -0.06 -6.40
C PHE A 31 -18.63 0.04 -7.49
N LEU A 32 -17.42 0.40 -7.08
CA LEU A 32 -16.23 0.29 -7.91
C LEU A 32 -15.55 -1.05 -7.61
N CYS A 33 -15.45 -1.90 -8.62
CA CYS A 33 -14.79 -3.19 -8.53
C CYS A 33 -13.39 -3.12 -9.15
N LEU A 34 -12.41 -3.59 -8.39
CA LEU A 34 -10.99 -3.59 -8.73
C LEU A 34 -10.51 -5.04 -8.83
N VAL A 35 -10.06 -5.46 -10.00
CA VAL A 35 -9.52 -6.80 -10.23
C VAL A 35 -8.00 -6.71 -10.29
N MET A 36 -7.31 -7.53 -9.50
CA MET A 36 -5.84 -7.58 -9.45
C MET A 36 -5.36 -9.00 -9.20
N GLN A 37 -4.05 -9.22 -9.34
CA GLN A 37 -3.45 -10.51 -9.05
C GLN A 37 -3.56 -10.86 -7.56
N HIS A 38 -3.98 -12.09 -7.27
CA HIS A 38 -3.99 -12.62 -5.90
C HIS A 38 -2.60 -13.15 -5.50
N SER A 39 -2.05 -12.65 -4.41
CA SER A 39 -0.87 -13.25 -3.75
C SER A 39 -1.31 -14.21 -2.65
N GLY A 40 -1.23 -15.52 -2.89
CA GLY A 40 -1.67 -16.54 -1.93
C GLY A 40 -0.87 -16.62 -0.62
N THR A 41 0.12 -15.74 -0.42
CA THR A 41 1.05 -15.74 0.71
C THR A 41 0.71 -14.70 1.79
N GLY A 42 -0.36 -13.92 1.61
CA GLY A 42 -0.80 -12.89 2.55
C GLY A 42 -0.04 -11.56 2.43
N ASP A 43 -0.11 -10.75 3.48
CA ASP A 43 0.47 -9.41 3.54
C ASP A 43 1.56 -9.29 4.63
N LEU A 44 2.31 -8.20 4.57
CA LEU A 44 3.40 -7.92 5.52
C LEU A 44 2.88 -7.74 6.95
N SER A 45 1.65 -7.23 7.14
CA SER A 45 1.03 -7.12 8.46
C SER A 45 0.88 -8.50 9.12
N SER A 46 0.42 -9.49 8.36
CA SER A 46 0.26 -10.87 8.79
C SER A 46 1.62 -11.50 9.12
N LEU A 47 2.64 -11.26 8.29
CA LEU A 47 4.01 -11.72 8.53
C LEU A 47 4.60 -11.13 9.83
N ILE A 48 4.47 -9.82 10.03
CA ILE A 48 4.93 -9.12 11.25
C ILE A 48 4.23 -9.71 12.49
N LYS A 49 2.92 -9.89 12.42
CA LYS A 49 2.12 -10.45 13.51
C LYS A 49 2.56 -11.88 13.86
N GLU A 50 2.76 -12.73 12.86
CA GLU A 50 3.24 -14.10 13.05
C GLU A 50 4.62 -14.14 13.72
N LYS A 51 5.56 -13.31 13.25
CA LYS A 51 6.91 -13.21 13.80
C LYS A 51 6.91 -12.78 15.27
N ARG A 52 6.11 -11.78 15.62
CA ARG A 52 5.91 -11.35 17.02
C ARG A 52 5.33 -12.45 17.90
N GLN A 53 4.30 -13.15 17.42
CA GLN A 53 3.68 -14.26 18.17
C GLN A 53 4.68 -15.37 18.46
N LYS A 54 5.61 -15.64 17.53
CA LYS A 54 6.67 -16.63 17.69
C LYS A 54 7.92 -16.09 18.40
N SER A 55 7.95 -14.79 18.74
CA SER A 55 9.15 -14.10 19.24
C SER A 55 10.38 -14.28 18.33
N GLU A 56 10.13 -14.30 17.02
CA GLU A 56 11.14 -14.47 15.98
C GLU A 56 11.44 -13.13 15.30
N LYS A 57 12.72 -12.85 15.11
CA LYS A 57 13.14 -11.65 14.36
C LYS A 57 13.03 -11.88 12.86
N ILE A 58 12.71 -10.81 12.13
CA ILE A 58 12.92 -10.75 10.68
C ILE A 58 14.42 -10.52 10.44
N THR A 59 15.02 -11.30 9.54
CA THR A 59 16.47 -11.24 9.28
C THR A 59 16.85 -9.97 8.52
N ASP A 60 18.07 -9.50 8.72
CA ASP A 60 18.59 -8.31 8.02
C ASP A 60 18.56 -8.48 6.49
N MET A 61 18.78 -9.69 5.99
CA MET A 61 18.70 -10.00 4.56
C MET A 61 17.29 -9.76 4.01
N VAL A 62 16.23 -10.16 4.74
CA VAL A 62 14.84 -9.92 4.33
C VAL A 62 14.51 -8.42 4.39
N MET A 63 14.99 -7.71 5.42
CA MET A 63 14.77 -6.26 5.53
C MET A 63 15.44 -5.46 4.42
N ILE A 64 16.68 -5.81 4.04
CA ILE A 64 17.40 -5.17 2.93
C ILE A 64 16.69 -5.45 1.61
N LYS A 65 16.26 -6.69 1.38
CA LYS A 65 15.49 -7.07 0.18
C LYS A 65 14.18 -6.30 0.10
N PHE A 66 13.42 -6.26 1.19
CA PHE A 66 12.20 -5.47 1.32
C PHE A 66 12.45 -4.00 0.96
N LEU A 67 13.42 -3.37 1.61
CA LEU A 67 13.70 -1.94 1.41
C LEU A 67 14.07 -1.65 -0.05
N GLY A 68 14.92 -2.46 -0.65
CA GLY A 68 15.31 -2.32 -2.06
C GLY A 68 14.10 -2.41 -3.00
N GLN A 69 13.26 -3.43 -2.83
CA GLN A 69 12.07 -3.65 -3.66
C GLN A 69 11.02 -2.54 -3.51
N MET A 70 10.80 -2.05 -2.29
CA MET A 70 9.83 -0.97 -2.03
C MET A 70 10.32 0.38 -2.54
N VAL A 71 11.62 0.70 -2.38
CA VAL A 71 12.20 1.93 -2.94
C VAL A 71 12.12 1.94 -4.46
N ASP A 72 12.42 0.80 -5.10
CA ASP A 72 12.32 0.65 -6.56
C ASP A 72 10.89 0.85 -7.07
N ALA A 73 9.91 0.20 -6.42
CA ALA A 73 8.49 0.35 -6.74
C ALA A 73 7.98 1.79 -6.54
N LEU A 74 8.33 2.44 -5.42
CA LEU A 74 7.96 3.83 -5.17
C LEU A 74 8.61 4.78 -6.18
N PHE A 75 9.88 4.57 -6.53
CA PHE A 75 10.55 5.35 -7.54
C PHE A 75 9.83 5.29 -8.89
N TYR A 76 9.42 4.08 -9.31
CA TYR A 76 8.63 3.90 -10.53
C TYR A 76 7.29 4.67 -10.50
N LEU A 77 6.57 4.64 -9.37
CA LEU A 77 5.31 5.37 -9.20
C LEU A 77 5.52 6.89 -9.22
N HIS A 78 6.51 7.37 -8.47
CA HIS A 78 6.82 8.80 -8.36
C HIS A 78 7.24 9.39 -9.70
N LYS A 79 7.94 8.62 -10.55
CA LYS A 79 8.27 9.03 -11.93
C LYS A 79 7.05 9.25 -12.82
N GLN A 80 5.92 8.63 -12.50
CA GLN A 80 4.64 8.82 -13.20
C GLN A 80 3.74 9.87 -12.53
N GLY A 81 4.24 10.56 -11.49
CA GLY A 81 3.47 11.55 -10.74
C GLY A 81 2.38 10.93 -9.86
N ILE A 82 2.50 9.63 -9.53
CA ILE A 82 1.58 8.90 -8.67
C ILE A 82 2.24 8.76 -7.30
N PHE A 83 1.52 9.13 -6.24
CA PHE A 83 1.92 8.89 -4.85
C PHE A 83 1.04 7.78 -4.30
N HIS A 84 1.58 6.90 -3.47
CA HIS A 84 0.79 5.80 -2.91
C HIS A 84 -0.20 6.30 -1.85
N ARG A 85 0.19 7.23 -0.97
CA ARG A 85 -0.66 7.91 0.04
C ARG A 85 -1.30 7.02 1.12
N ASN A 86 -1.21 5.71 1.00
CA ASN A 86 -1.80 4.73 1.92
C ASN A 86 -0.83 3.56 2.15
N LEU A 87 0.45 3.86 2.32
CA LEU A 87 1.47 2.85 2.53
C LEU A 87 1.41 2.36 3.98
N LYS A 88 1.04 1.09 4.16
CA LYS A 88 0.95 0.39 5.44
C LYS A 88 1.25 -1.10 5.25
N PRO A 89 1.61 -1.86 6.30
CA PRO A 89 1.99 -3.27 6.15
C PRO A 89 0.91 -4.15 5.49
N SER A 90 -0.38 -3.88 5.70
CA SER A 90 -1.46 -4.64 5.04
C SER A 90 -1.54 -4.42 3.53
N ASN A 91 -0.93 -3.34 3.02
CA ASN A 91 -0.95 -2.97 1.60
C ASN A 91 0.33 -3.42 0.88
N ILE A 92 1.18 -4.19 1.57
CA ILE A 92 2.36 -4.81 0.99
C ILE A 92 2.14 -6.32 0.98
N LEU A 93 1.97 -6.87 -0.21
CA LEU A 93 1.79 -8.29 -0.42
C LEU A 93 3.12 -9.01 -0.28
N VAL A 94 3.09 -10.14 0.41
CA VAL A 94 4.21 -11.08 0.48
C VAL A 94 4.00 -12.08 -0.65
N THR A 95 5.05 -12.30 -1.46
CA THR A 95 5.05 -13.28 -2.54
C THR A 95 6.02 -14.42 -2.20
N ALA A 96 6.18 -15.36 -3.13
CA ALA A 96 7.17 -16.43 -3.00
C ALA A 96 8.58 -15.87 -2.67
N GLU A 97 9.37 -16.67 -1.95
CA GLU A 97 10.80 -16.41 -1.67
C GLU A 97 11.05 -15.08 -0.91
N ALA A 98 10.13 -14.68 -0.03
CA ALA A 98 10.21 -13.43 0.74
C ALA A 98 10.46 -12.21 -0.16
N SER A 99 9.73 -12.16 -1.28
CA SER A 99 9.65 -10.98 -2.13
C SER A 99 8.36 -10.22 -1.83
N PHE A 100 8.34 -8.93 -2.16
CA PHE A 100 7.29 -8.01 -1.77
C PHE A 100 6.74 -7.25 -2.97
N MET A 101 5.46 -6.88 -2.88
CA MET A 101 4.75 -6.17 -3.93
C MET A 101 3.83 -5.12 -3.30
N LEU A 102 3.91 -3.87 -3.76
CA LEU A 102 2.99 -2.81 -3.38
C LEU A 102 1.61 -3.11 -3.96
N SER A 103 0.56 -2.89 -3.16
CA SER A 103 -0.83 -3.10 -3.55
C SER A 103 -1.71 -1.99 -2.99
N ASP A 104 -3.00 -2.06 -3.31
CA ASP A 104 -4.00 -1.14 -2.78
C ASP A 104 -3.73 0.34 -3.12
N PHE A 105 -3.65 0.62 -4.43
CA PHE A 105 -3.66 1.98 -4.99
C PHE A 105 -5.09 2.57 -5.03
N SER A 106 -5.87 2.28 -3.99
CA SER A 106 -7.31 2.46 -3.92
C SER A 106 -7.75 3.92 -3.84
N THR A 107 -9.03 4.11 -3.55
CA THR A 107 -9.76 5.38 -3.60
C THR A 107 -9.06 6.54 -2.92
N GLU A 108 -8.29 6.32 -1.85
CA GLU A 108 -7.53 7.31 -1.09
C GLU A 108 -6.41 7.93 -1.93
N THR A 109 -5.80 7.13 -2.79
CA THR A 109 -4.80 7.57 -3.77
C THR A 109 -5.41 8.54 -4.78
N LEU A 110 -6.66 8.26 -5.18
CA LEU A 110 -7.41 9.02 -6.18
C LEU A 110 -8.27 10.14 -5.56
N MET A 111 -8.40 10.18 -4.23
CA MET A 111 -9.20 11.16 -3.51
C MET A 111 -8.54 12.53 -3.56
N ARG A 112 -9.29 13.50 -4.07
CA ARG A 112 -8.91 14.91 -4.14
C ARG A 112 -9.64 15.77 -3.11
N ASP A 113 -10.64 15.19 -2.45
CA ASP A 113 -11.48 15.85 -1.46
C ASP A 113 -10.94 15.53 -0.07
N GLU A 114 -10.40 16.55 0.58
CA GLU A 114 -9.82 16.46 1.92
C GLU A 114 -10.83 15.98 2.96
N MET A 115 -12.07 16.43 2.88
CA MET A 115 -13.10 16.10 3.87
C MET A 115 -13.52 14.64 3.76
N LYS A 116 -13.69 14.13 2.53
CA LYS A 116 -13.96 12.71 2.27
C LYS A 116 -12.80 11.83 2.68
N TRP A 117 -11.56 12.28 2.44
CA TRP A 117 -10.37 11.55 2.85
C TRP A 117 -10.28 11.49 4.38
N LYS A 118 -10.45 12.61 5.10
CA LYS A 118 -10.44 12.65 6.57
C LYS A 118 -11.48 11.73 7.22
N MET A 119 -12.64 11.55 6.59
CA MET A 119 -13.66 10.62 7.09
C MET A 119 -13.31 9.14 6.87
N ARG A 120 -12.47 8.82 5.88
CA ARG A 120 -12.16 7.44 5.46
C ARG A 120 -10.82 6.94 5.97
N VAL A 121 -9.89 7.83 6.31
CA VAL A 121 -8.61 7.45 6.92
C VAL A 121 -8.88 6.69 8.21
N GLU A 122 -8.47 5.43 8.24
CA GLU A 122 -8.54 4.59 9.42
C GLU A 122 -7.61 5.15 10.50
N GLU A 123 -8.09 5.20 11.74
CA GLU A 123 -7.29 5.60 12.91
C GLU A 123 -5.97 4.83 13.00
N ASN A 124 -6.03 3.53 12.69
CA ASN A 124 -4.87 2.63 12.73
C ASN A 124 -3.84 2.96 11.65
N SER A 125 -4.27 3.45 10.48
CA SER A 125 -3.38 3.80 9.37
C SER A 125 -2.50 5.03 9.69
N LYS A 126 -2.91 5.88 10.64
CA LYS A 126 -2.15 7.07 11.07
C LYS A 126 -0.75 6.73 11.62
N SER A 127 -0.55 5.51 12.10
CA SER A 127 0.74 5.05 12.65
C SER A 127 1.89 5.08 11.63
N TRP A 128 1.57 5.00 10.34
CA TRP A 128 2.57 5.03 9.26
C TRP A 128 2.53 6.32 8.45
N MET A 129 1.64 7.26 8.75
CA MET A 129 1.45 8.45 7.92
C MET A 129 2.47 9.54 8.24
N ALA A 130 2.95 10.22 7.19
CA ALA A 130 3.78 11.40 7.35
C ALA A 130 2.97 12.55 7.96
N PRO A 131 3.56 13.37 8.85
CA PRO A 131 2.82 14.40 9.58
C PRO A 131 2.12 15.41 8.67
N GLU A 132 2.71 15.76 7.52
CA GLU A 132 2.12 16.69 6.55
C GLU A 132 0.84 16.17 5.89
N THR A 133 0.64 14.84 5.84
CA THR A 133 -0.57 14.24 5.25
C THR A 133 -1.83 14.54 6.06
N LEU A 134 -1.69 14.87 7.35
CA LEU A 134 -2.81 15.33 8.19
C LEU A 134 -3.41 16.66 7.70
N GLY A 135 -2.59 17.47 7.03
CA GLY A 135 -2.99 18.68 6.33
C GLY A 135 -3.31 18.45 4.85
N PHE A 136 -3.57 17.20 4.45
CA PHE A 136 -3.88 16.81 3.07
C PHE A 136 -2.80 17.15 2.04
N SER A 137 -1.55 17.27 2.49
CA SER A 137 -0.38 17.50 1.65
C SER A 137 0.37 16.18 1.42
N PHE A 138 0.37 15.70 0.19
CA PHE A 138 1.05 14.45 -0.18
C PHE A 138 2.18 14.73 -1.14
N THR A 139 3.34 14.16 -0.86
CA THR A 139 4.53 14.23 -1.71
C THR A 139 5.16 12.85 -1.84
N GLU A 140 6.14 12.73 -2.73
CA GLU A 140 7.05 11.57 -2.75
C GLU A 140 7.67 11.30 -1.37
N LYS A 141 7.97 12.34 -0.58
CA LYS A 141 8.59 12.20 0.74
C LYS A 141 7.64 11.65 1.79
N SER A 142 6.34 11.85 1.60
CA SER A 142 5.31 11.30 2.47
C SER A 142 5.28 9.77 2.37
N ASP A 143 5.41 9.21 1.16
CA ASP A 143 5.52 7.75 0.98
C ASP A 143 6.85 7.20 1.57
N ILE A 144 7.95 7.95 1.46
CA ILE A 144 9.25 7.57 2.04
C ILE A 144 9.20 7.55 3.58
N TRP A 145 8.51 8.51 4.19
CA TRP A 145 8.25 8.50 5.64
C TRP A 145 7.51 7.22 6.05
N SER A 146 6.42 6.90 5.36
CA SER A 146 5.64 5.70 5.63
C SER A 146 6.46 4.43 5.50
N LEU A 147 7.32 4.34 4.48
CA LEU A 147 8.24 3.21 4.32
C LEU A 147 9.22 3.10 5.49
N GLY A 148 9.72 4.23 6.01
CA GLY A 148 10.56 4.27 7.21
C GLY A 148 9.85 3.74 8.46
N CYS A 149 8.59 4.12 8.67
CA CYS A 149 7.77 3.59 9.77
C CYS A 149 7.58 2.06 9.64
N ILE A 150 7.32 1.55 8.43
CA ILE A 150 7.17 0.11 8.20
C ILE A 150 8.48 -0.64 8.46
N LEU A 151 9.61 -0.11 8.00
CA LEU A 151 10.92 -0.72 8.25
C LEU A 151 11.24 -0.79 9.75
N LEU A 152 10.88 0.24 10.51
CA LEU A 152 11.01 0.24 11.98
C LEU A 152 10.12 -0.85 12.60
N ASP A 153 8.86 -0.94 12.17
CA ASP A 153 7.89 -1.93 12.65
C ASP A 153 8.37 -3.38 12.42
N MET A 154 8.97 -3.62 11.25
CA MET A 154 9.63 -4.90 10.90
C MET A 154 10.85 -5.19 11.78
N ARG A 155 11.64 -4.17 12.12
CA ARG A 155 12.85 -4.32 12.96
C ARG A 155 12.51 -4.61 14.42
N THR A 156 11.37 -4.12 14.90
CA THR A 156 10.89 -4.29 16.28
C THR A 156 10.03 -5.54 16.48
N CYS A 157 9.94 -6.42 15.48
CA CYS A 157 9.39 -7.77 15.64
C CYS A 157 10.16 -8.58 16.70
#